data_AF-A0A1H9XEM2-F1
#
_entry.id   AF-A0A1H9XEM2-F1
#
_cell.length_a   1.000
_cell.length_b   1.000
_cell.length_c   1.000
_cell.angle_alpha   90.00
_cell.angle_beta   90.00
_cell.angle_gamma   90.00
#
_symmetry.space_group_name_H-M   'P 1'
#
loop_
_entity.id
_entity.type
_entity.pdbx_description
1 polymer ?
#
loop_
_entity_poly.entity_id
_entity_poly.type
_entity_poly.pdbx_seq_one_letter_code
_entity_poly.pdbx_strand_id
1 'polypeptide(L)'
;MKAMRRIVYKIKSPEFILLDLDSTLLDTYGKQEGEDFNFHYQKHGYHPLVCYDGLTGDLLKIQLRDGAAYVYNLFKEEVQYRKTCRVSKYINTAGFPYEASFLAFNASEVQFPSDVTIETLKSLDFLSEGKNIVMYGGTGTGKTMLSICIGIAACSKCIPVKFFRTAALVNQLSEAHSRGTLSMFHKKLNKAEILILDEFGYVPYDRTGAQLLFDLLSEIHEKKVVILNTNLEFSRWVNVLYDEQMTAALIGRLMHHCHLILFPGENNRLRESSINDLFHSKGGGKKRAK
;
A
#
# COMPACT_ATOMS: atom_id res chain seq x y z
N MET A 1 45.96 34.90 -40.50
CA MET A 1 44.52 34.60 -40.75
C MET A 1 44.23 33.13 -41.07
N LYS A 2 44.83 32.50 -42.09
CA LYS A 2 44.57 31.07 -42.41
C LYS A 2 45.09 30.05 -41.38
N ALA A 3 46.16 30.36 -40.65
CA ALA A 3 46.74 29.46 -39.65
C ALA A 3 45.87 29.34 -38.38
N MET A 4 45.33 30.45 -37.85
CA MET A 4 44.40 30.43 -36.70
C MET A 4 43.10 29.69 -37.01
N ARG A 5 42.53 29.84 -38.23
CA ARG A 5 41.34 29.09 -38.64
C ARG A 5 41.55 27.56 -38.67
N ARG A 6 42.78 27.08 -38.90
CA ARG A 6 43.08 25.64 -38.90
C ARG A 6 43.17 25.03 -37.50
N ILE A 7 43.47 25.83 -36.49
CA ILE A 7 43.51 25.38 -35.08
C ILE A 7 42.08 25.19 -34.54
N VAL A 8 41.14 26.05 -34.95
CA VAL A 8 39.75 26.03 -34.49
C VAL A 8 38.95 24.80 -34.94
N TYR A 9 39.29 24.17 -36.07
CA TYR A 9 38.53 23.05 -36.65
C TYR A 9 39.22 21.69 -36.58
N LYS A 10 40.25 21.53 -35.74
CA LYS A 10 40.89 20.22 -35.50
C LYS A 10 40.61 19.67 -34.10
N ILE A 11 39.47 20.04 -33.51
CA ILE A 11 39.01 19.42 -32.27
C ILE A 11 38.30 18.13 -32.68
N LYS A 12 39.00 17.01 -32.53
CA LYS A 12 38.39 15.67 -32.58
C LYS A 12 37.28 15.67 -31.53
N SER A 13 36.06 15.25 -31.88
CA SER A 13 35.00 15.05 -30.89
C SER A 13 35.55 14.11 -29.81
N PRO A 14 35.55 14.51 -28.54
CA PRO A 14 36.15 13.69 -27.49
C PRO A 14 35.39 12.36 -27.40
N GLU A 15 36.12 11.25 -27.27
CA GLU A 15 35.52 9.92 -27.07
C GLU A 15 34.79 9.80 -25.72
N PHE A 16 35.12 10.68 -24.77
CA PHE A 16 34.52 10.77 -23.45
C PHE A 16 34.47 12.24 -22.99
N ILE A 17 33.35 12.66 -22.42
CA ILE A 17 33.15 14.00 -21.84
C ILE A 17 33.02 13.83 -20.32
N LEU A 18 33.86 14.53 -19.55
CA LEU A 18 33.71 14.66 -18.11
C LEU A 18 33.19 16.06 -17.79
N LEU A 19 32.03 16.17 -17.17
CA LEU A 19 31.49 17.45 -16.70
C LEU A 19 31.60 17.47 -15.19
N ASP A 20 32.30 18.47 -14.66
CA ASP A 20 32.37 18.73 -13.22
C ASP A 20 31.38 19.83 -12.85
N LEU A 21 30.42 19.50 -11.99
CA LEU A 21 29.34 20.39 -11.58
C LEU A 21 29.52 20.72 -10.11
N ASP A 22 29.76 22.00 -9.83
CA ASP A 22 29.96 22.47 -8.47
C ASP A 22 29.08 23.67 -8.14
N SER A 23 28.83 23.87 -6.85
CA SER A 23 28.08 25.01 -6.34
C SER A 23 28.93 25.85 -5.41
N THR A 24 29.09 27.12 -5.76
CA THR A 24 29.95 28.04 -5.01
C THR A 24 29.14 29.21 -4.42
N LEU A 25 29.74 29.94 -3.49
CA LEU A 25 29.24 31.20 -2.98
C LEU A 25 30.13 32.33 -3.49
N LEU A 26 29.51 33.35 -4.08
CA LEU A 26 30.16 34.62 -4.35
C LEU A 26 29.54 35.67 -3.42
N ASP A 27 30.31 36.09 -2.41
CA ASP A 27 29.87 37.09 -1.44
C ASP A 27 29.46 38.39 -2.15
N THR A 28 28.29 38.94 -1.80
CA THR A 28 27.83 40.25 -2.27
C THR A 28 27.92 41.28 -1.15
N TYR A 29 28.03 42.56 -1.53
CA TYR A 29 28.03 43.68 -0.59
C TYR A 29 26.91 44.65 -0.96
N GLY A 30 26.11 45.06 0.03
CA GLY A 30 24.94 45.91 -0.17
C GLY A 30 23.71 45.10 -0.58
N LYS A 31 22.77 45.74 -1.30
CA LYS A 31 21.63 45.06 -1.92
C LYS A 31 21.85 44.95 -3.42
N GLN A 32 22.22 43.77 -3.90
CA GLN A 32 22.46 43.50 -5.33
C GLN A 32 21.32 42.67 -5.93
N GLU A 33 21.00 42.91 -7.20
CA GLU A 33 19.94 42.17 -7.90
C GLU A 33 20.34 40.69 -8.04
N GLY A 34 19.45 39.79 -7.62
CA GLY A 34 19.65 38.34 -7.69
C GLY A 34 20.51 37.73 -6.58
N GLU A 35 20.94 38.53 -5.58
CA GLU A 35 21.54 37.99 -4.37
C GLU A 35 20.46 37.34 -3.49
N ASP A 36 20.83 36.28 -2.77
CA ASP A 36 19.97 35.72 -1.74
C ASP A 36 20.79 35.16 -0.57
N PHE A 37 20.14 34.93 0.56
CA PHE A 37 20.75 34.25 1.69
C PHE A 37 20.95 32.78 1.38
N ASN A 38 22.20 32.32 1.41
CA ASN A 38 22.51 30.92 1.29
C ASN A 38 22.62 30.28 2.68
N PHE A 39 21.72 29.35 2.98
CA PHE A 39 21.69 28.66 4.28
C PHE A 39 22.86 27.70 4.51
N HIS A 40 23.45 27.14 3.45
CA HIS A 40 24.61 26.24 3.58
C HIS A 40 25.86 27.02 4.01
N TYR A 41 26.08 28.19 3.42
CA TYR A 41 27.24 29.05 3.71
C TYR A 41 26.97 30.12 4.79
N GLN A 42 25.72 30.23 5.27
CA GLN A 42 25.27 31.22 6.25
C GLN A 42 25.61 32.67 5.89
N LYS A 43 25.50 33.02 4.61
CA LYS A 43 25.88 34.33 4.06
C LYS A 43 24.97 34.75 2.91
N HIS A 44 24.87 36.08 2.69
CA HIS A 44 24.29 36.64 1.48
C HIS A 44 25.29 36.60 0.34
N GLY A 45 24.85 36.17 -0.83
CA GLY A 45 25.66 36.18 -2.03
C GLY A 45 24.96 35.58 -3.23
N TYR A 46 25.67 35.53 -4.35
CA TYR A 46 25.25 34.76 -5.49
C TYR A 46 25.57 33.29 -5.27
N HIS A 47 24.63 32.43 -5.65
CA HIS A 47 24.81 30.99 -5.57
C HIS A 47 24.71 30.35 -6.95
N PRO A 48 25.71 30.51 -7.83
CA PRO A 48 25.66 29.89 -9.14
C PRO A 48 25.96 28.39 -9.07
N LEU A 49 25.33 27.65 -9.98
CA LEU A 49 25.83 26.35 -10.42
C LEU A 49 26.87 26.59 -11.50
N VAL A 50 28.04 25.97 -11.33
CA VAL A 50 29.19 26.14 -12.20
C VAL A 50 29.50 24.79 -12.85
N CYS A 51 29.71 24.80 -14.17
CA CYS A 51 30.07 23.61 -14.94
C CYS A 51 31.45 23.80 -15.56
N TYR A 52 32.35 22.88 -15.27
CA TYR A 52 33.69 22.84 -15.83
C TYR A 52 33.85 21.59 -16.72
N ASP A 53 34.76 21.68 -17.68
CA ASP A 53 35.33 20.50 -18.33
C ASP A 53 36.23 19.81 -17.29
N GLY A 54 35.85 18.60 -16.85
CA GLY A 54 36.59 17.86 -15.84
C GLY A 54 37.97 17.37 -16.30
N LEU A 55 38.28 17.43 -17.60
CA LEU A 55 39.59 17.04 -18.14
C LEU A 55 40.54 18.24 -18.24
N THR A 56 40.06 19.40 -18.67
CA THR A 56 40.90 20.60 -18.88
C THR A 56 40.82 21.60 -17.71
N GLY A 57 39.75 21.54 -16.92
CA GLY A 57 39.41 22.53 -15.90
C GLY A 57 38.76 23.80 -16.47
N ASP A 58 38.45 23.84 -17.76
CA ASP A 58 37.86 25.02 -18.40
C ASP A 58 36.43 25.25 -17.92
N LEU A 59 36.11 26.51 -17.56
CA LEU A 59 34.75 26.90 -17.23
C LEU A 59 33.87 26.87 -18.49
N LEU A 60 32.87 25.99 -18.50
CA LEU A 60 31.95 25.82 -19.62
C LEU A 60 30.70 26.69 -19.48
N LYS A 61 30.11 26.76 -18.29
CA LYS A 61 28.87 27.52 -18.05
C LYS A 61 28.68 27.89 -16.59
N ILE A 62 28.10 29.07 -16.35
CA ILE A 62 27.62 29.52 -15.04
C ILE A 62 26.12 29.77 -15.16
N GLN A 63 25.34 29.31 -14.18
CA GLN A 63 23.94 29.65 -14.06
C GLN A 63 23.61 30.02 -12.62
N LEU A 64 23.15 31.26 -12.42
CA LEU A 64 22.69 31.71 -11.10
C LEU A 64 21.45 30.91 -10.68
N ARG A 65 21.46 30.41 -9.44
CA ARG A 65 20.29 29.82 -8.79
C ARG A 65 20.06 30.48 -7.44
N ASP A 66 18.83 30.37 -6.96
CA ASP A 66 18.43 30.77 -5.63
C ASP A 66 19.25 30.00 -4.56
N GLY A 67 19.71 30.71 -3.53
CA GLY A 67 20.51 30.17 -2.43
C GLY A 67 19.79 29.11 -1.60
N ALA A 68 18.46 29.15 -1.54
CA ALA A 68 17.62 28.17 -0.85
C ALA A 68 17.32 26.93 -1.69
N ALA A 69 17.49 26.99 -3.02
CA ALA A 69 17.09 25.91 -3.94
C ALA A 69 17.78 24.56 -3.64
N TYR A 70 19.06 24.59 -3.25
CA TYR A 70 19.79 23.37 -2.90
C TYR A 70 19.20 22.68 -1.66
N VAL A 71 19.07 23.42 -0.56
CA VAL A 71 18.57 22.90 0.71
C VAL A 71 17.10 22.48 0.58
N TYR A 72 16.30 23.24 -0.16
CA TYR A 72 14.92 22.88 -0.48
C TYR A 72 14.84 21.54 -1.22
N ASN A 73 15.62 21.36 -2.29
CA ASN A 73 15.63 20.11 -3.06
C ASN A 73 16.10 18.93 -2.20
N LEU A 74 17.14 19.12 -1.39
CA LEU A 74 17.62 18.09 -0.46
C LEU A 74 16.52 17.66 0.52
N PHE A 75 15.83 18.61 1.16
CA PHE A 75 14.75 18.28 2.08
C PHE A 75 13.54 17.68 1.38
N LYS A 76 13.22 18.14 0.17
CA LYS A 76 12.15 17.56 -0.65
C LYS A 76 12.43 16.09 -0.98
N GLU A 77 13.66 15.78 -1.40
CA GLU A 77 14.09 14.40 -1.66
C GLU A 77 14.10 13.56 -0.38
N GLU A 78 14.58 14.09 0.75
CA GLU A 78 14.56 13.38 2.04
C GLU A 78 13.13 13.06 2.51
N VAL A 79 12.18 14.00 2.36
CA VAL A 79 10.77 13.76 2.66
C VAL A 79 10.20 12.65 1.78
N GLN A 80 10.51 12.68 0.48
CA GLN A 80 10.06 11.68 -0.47
C GLN A 80 10.68 10.30 -0.18
N TYR A 81 11.98 10.26 0.16
CA TYR A 81 12.69 9.04 0.56
C TYR A 81 12.07 8.43 1.82
N ARG A 82 11.84 9.23 2.87
CA ARG A 82 11.16 8.77 4.09
C ARG A 82 9.77 8.23 3.81
N LYS A 83 9.01 8.87 2.92
CA LYS A 83 7.69 8.39 2.51
C LYS A 83 7.80 7.02 1.84
N THR A 84 8.70 6.86 0.87
CA THR A 84 8.94 5.57 0.19
C THR A 84 9.34 4.48 1.19
N CYS A 85 10.28 4.76 2.09
CA CYS A 85 10.68 3.82 3.14
C CYS A 85 9.51 3.42 4.05
N ARG A 86 8.64 4.36 4.40
CA ARG A 86 7.44 4.09 5.22
C ARG A 86 6.44 3.21 4.47
N VAL A 87 6.17 3.49 3.20
CA VAL A 87 5.30 2.67 2.35
C VAL A 87 5.83 1.23 2.27
N SER A 88 7.11 1.06 1.91
CA SER A 88 7.74 -0.27 1.83
C SER A 88 7.68 -1.00 3.17
N LYS A 89 7.93 -0.31 4.30
CA LYS A 89 7.81 -0.89 5.63
C LYS A 89 6.38 -1.38 5.91
N TYR A 90 5.35 -0.59 5.58
CA TYR A 90 3.97 -1.00 5.85
C TYR A 90 3.52 -2.15 4.98
N ILE A 91 3.88 -2.18 3.68
CA ILE A 91 3.60 -3.32 2.82
C ILE A 91 4.28 -4.59 3.37
N ASN A 92 5.59 -4.52 3.67
CA ASN A 92 6.36 -5.67 4.13
C ASN A 92 5.92 -6.19 5.50
N THR A 93 5.43 -5.31 6.37
CA THR A 93 5.00 -5.70 7.73
C THR A 93 3.51 -5.97 7.84
N ALA A 94 2.69 -5.67 6.82
CA ALA A 94 1.24 -5.88 6.87
C ALA A 94 0.86 -7.36 6.99
N GLY A 95 1.68 -8.27 6.45
CA GLY A 95 1.41 -9.72 6.48
C GLY A 95 0.56 -10.21 5.31
N PHE A 96 0.55 -9.49 4.18
CA PHE A 96 -0.13 -9.94 2.97
C PHE A 96 0.49 -11.25 2.45
N PRO A 97 -0.32 -12.24 2.04
CA PRO A 97 0.18 -13.52 1.54
C PRO A 97 0.82 -13.41 0.15
N TYR A 98 0.44 -12.40 -0.63
CA TYR A 98 0.96 -12.09 -1.96
C TYR A 98 0.66 -10.62 -2.30
N GLU A 99 1.27 -10.10 -3.37
CA GLU A 99 0.99 -8.76 -3.89
C GLU A 99 -0.19 -8.79 -4.87
N ALA A 100 -1.12 -7.85 -4.70
CA ALA A 100 -2.27 -7.69 -5.60
C ALA A 100 -2.41 -6.24 -6.05
N SER A 101 -2.99 -6.03 -7.23
CA SER A 101 -3.26 -4.71 -7.78
C SER A 101 -4.69 -4.62 -8.28
N PHE A 102 -5.30 -3.44 -8.10
CA PHE A 102 -6.62 -3.14 -8.64
C PHE A 102 -6.68 -3.30 -10.17
N LEU A 103 -5.56 -3.14 -10.89
CA LEU A 103 -5.51 -3.33 -12.34
C LEU A 103 -5.79 -4.78 -12.76
N ALA A 104 -5.43 -5.75 -11.91
CA ALA A 104 -5.64 -7.18 -12.17
C ALA A 104 -6.98 -7.67 -11.62
N PHE A 105 -7.73 -6.83 -10.90
CA PHE A 105 -8.97 -7.22 -10.24
C PHE A 105 -10.16 -7.08 -11.20
N ASN A 106 -10.88 -8.18 -11.42
CA ASN A 106 -12.10 -8.16 -12.21
C ASN A 106 -13.33 -7.87 -11.33
N ALA A 107 -13.89 -6.67 -11.46
CA ALA A 107 -15.06 -6.22 -10.70
C ALA A 107 -16.41 -6.64 -11.30
N SER A 108 -16.44 -7.30 -12.47
CA SER A 108 -17.66 -7.57 -13.24
C SER A 108 -18.66 -8.48 -12.53
N GLU A 109 -18.17 -9.39 -11.69
CA GLU A 109 -18.98 -10.37 -10.94
C GLU A 109 -19.14 -10.00 -9.46
N VAL A 110 -18.82 -8.75 -9.10
CA VAL A 110 -18.91 -8.23 -7.73
C VAL A 110 -20.08 -7.27 -7.65
N GLN A 111 -20.93 -7.45 -6.65
CA GLN A 111 -22.04 -6.55 -6.36
C GLN A 111 -21.62 -5.60 -5.25
N PHE A 112 -21.43 -4.35 -5.61
CA PHE A 112 -21.15 -3.27 -4.67
C PHE A 112 -22.47 -2.61 -4.21
N PRO A 113 -22.53 -2.12 -2.96
CA PRO A 113 -23.61 -1.23 -2.55
C PRO A 113 -23.52 0.10 -3.31
N SER A 114 -24.62 0.84 -3.35
CA SER A 114 -24.76 2.05 -4.18
C SER A 114 -23.74 3.16 -3.89
N ASP A 115 -23.21 3.20 -2.66
CA ASP A 115 -22.23 4.18 -2.19
C ASP A 115 -20.77 3.72 -2.36
N VAL A 116 -20.53 2.53 -2.91
CA VAL A 116 -19.19 1.97 -3.06
C VAL A 116 -18.86 1.67 -4.51
N THR A 117 -17.71 2.15 -4.93
CA THR A 117 -17.06 1.85 -6.20
C THR A 117 -15.60 1.48 -5.98
N ILE A 118 -14.95 0.89 -6.99
CA ILE A 118 -13.51 0.63 -6.96
C ILE A 118 -12.71 1.91 -6.67
N GLU A 119 -13.13 3.05 -7.23
CA GLU A 119 -12.46 4.32 -6.99
C GLU A 119 -12.59 4.78 -5.55
N THR A 120 -13.79 4.68 -4.94
CA THR A 120 -13.99 5.00 -3.51
C THR A 120 -13.19 4.08 -2.57
N LEU A 121 -13.01 2.81 -2.97
CA LEU A 121 -12.18 1.85 -2.22
C LEU A 121 -10.69 2.17 -2.35
N LYS A 122 -10.26 2.70 -3.50
CA LYS A 122 -8.88 3.14 -3.76
C LYS A 122 -8.57 4.49 -3.09
N SER A 123 -9.57 5.38 -3.02
CA SER A 123 -9.48 6.64 -2.28
C SER A 123 -9.54 6.43 -0.75
N LEU A 124 -10.04 5.27 -0.30
CA LEU A 124 -10.21 4.88 1.11
C LEU A 124 -11.27 5.72 1.83
N ASP A 125 -12.35 6.10 1.15
CA ASP A 125 -13.39 6.97 1.71
C ASP A 125 -14.06 6.33 2.93
N PHE A 126 -14.21 5.01 2.91
CA PHE A 126 -14.71 4.22 4.03
C PHE A 126 -13.88 4.41 5.32
N LEU A 127 -12.58 4.70 5.20
CA LEU A 127 -11.71 4.93 6.36
C LEU A 127 -12.03 6.29 7.01
N SER A 128 -12.23 7.34 6.21
CA SER A 128 -12.67 8.64 6.73
C SER A 128 -14.08 8.61 7.32
N GLU A 129 -14.94 7.73 6.79
CA GLU A 129 -16.30 7.54 7.30
C GLU A 129 -16.37 6.61 8.52
N GLY A 130 -15.27 5.93 8.88
CA GLY A 130 -15.25 4.94 9.95
C GLY A 130 -16.08 3.68 9.65
N LYS A 131 -16.30 3.36 8.37
CA LYS A 131 -17.09 2.21 7.93
C LYS A 131 -16.23 0.96 7.75
N ASN A 132 -16.70 -0.14 8.31
CA ASN A 132 -16.18 -1.48 8.07
C ASN A 132 -16.50 -1.96 6.64
N ILE A 133 -15.75 -2.95 6.17
CA ILE A 133 -16.07 -3.64 4.91
C ILE A 133 -16.27 -5.12 5.21
N VAL A 134 -17.43 -5.64 4.84
CA VAL A 134 -17.71 -7.08 4.92
C VAL A 134 -17.86 -7.61 3.51
N MET A 135 -17.04 -8.60 3.15
CA MET A 135 -17.07 -9.26 1.86
C MET A 135 -17.63 -10.66 2.03
N TYR A 136 -18.75 -10.95 1.37
CA TYR A 136 -19.43 -12.24 1.46
C TYR A 136 -19.54 -12.92 0.09
N GLY A 137 -19.24 -14.21 0.03
CA GLY A 137 -19.49 -15.02 -1.17
C GLY A 137 -18.68 -16.32 -1.24
N GLY A 138 -18.80 -17.05 -2.35
CA GLY A 138 -18.17 -18.36 -2.56
C GLY A 138 -16.64 -18.37 -2.51
N THR A 139 -16.02 -19.54 -2.44
CA THR A 139 -14.55 -19.64 -2.45
C THR A 139 -13.98 -19.25 -3.82
N GLY A 140 -12.83 -18.57 -3.83
CA GLY A 140 -12.13 -18.20 -5.06
C GLY A 140 -12.78 -17.08 -5.89
N THR A 141 -13.75 -16.35 -5.36
CA THR A 141 -14.44 -15.24 -6.06
C THR A 141 -13.71 -13.90 -6.03
N GLY A 142 -12.54 -13.81 -5.38
CA GLY A 142 -11.71 -12.60 -5.37
C GLY A 142 -11.77 -11.73 -4.11
N LYS A 143 -12.51 -12.14 -3.06
CA LYS A 143 -12.57 -11.42 -1.76
C LYS A 143 -11.19 -11.06 -1.19
N THR A 144 -10.35 -12.07 -0.98
CA THR A 144 -8.98 -11.89 -0.45
C THR A 144 -8.16 -10.94 -1.34
N MET A 145 -8.29 -11.05 -2.66
CA MET A 145 -7.58 -10.17 -3.59
C MET A 145 -8.02 -8.72 -3.42
N LEU A 146 -9.34 -8.46 -3.34
CA LEU A 146 -9.84 -7.10 -3.13
C LEU A 146 -9.36 -6.52 -1.79
N SER A 147 -9.39 -7.28 -0.71
CA SER A 147 -8.88 -6.81 0.59
C SER A 147 -7.39 -6.48 0.54
N ILE A 148 -6.58 -7.29 -0.16
CA ILE A 148 -5.15 -7.01 -0.34
C ILE A 148 -4.95 -5.75 -1.20
N CYS A 149 -5.71 -5.58 -2.29
CA CYS A 149 -5.67 -4.36 -3.11
C CYS A 149 -5.96 -3.10 -2.27
N ILE A 150 -7.01 -3.13 -1.44
CA ILE A 150 -7.35 -2.06 -0.51
C ILE A 150 -6.21 -1.83 0.49
N GLY A 151 -5.68 -2.91 1.06
CA GLY A 151 -4.57 -2.86 2.02
C GLY A 151 -3.30 -2.24 1.43
N ILE A 152 -2.95 -2.56 0.18
CA ILE A 152 -1.80 -1.98 -0.53
C ILE A 152 -2.05 -0.50 -0.85
N ALA A 153 -3.27 -0.12 -1.24
CA ALA A 153 -3.63 1.28 -1.44
C ALA A 153 -3.51 2.10 -0.14
N ALA A 154 -3.94 1.54 0.99
CA ALA A 154 -3.76 2.12 2.32
C ALA A 154 -2.27 2.27 2.69
N CYS A 155 -1.47 1.23 2.53
CA CYS A 155 -0.04 1.30 2.78
C CYS A 155 0.66 2.36 1.90
N SER A 156 0.23 2.51 0.63
CA SER A 156 0.73 3.53 -0.31
C SER A 156 0.43 4.96 0.14
N LYS A 157 -0.65 5.14 0.91
CA LYS A 157 -1.00 6.40 1.58
C LYS A 157 -0.42 6.53 2.99
N CYS A 158 0.56 5.68 3.35
CA CYS A 158 1.18 5.64 4.66
C CYS A 158 0.21 5.33 5.81
N ILE A 159 -0.84 4.55 5.55
CA ILE A 159 -1.76 4.04 6.57
C ILE A 159 -1.32 2.62 6.95
N PRO A 160 -1.09 2.32 8.24
CA PRO A 160 -0.64 1.01 8.68
C PRO A 160 -1.78 -0.02 8.64
N VAL A 161 -1.55 -1.13 7.94
CA VAL A 161 -2.51 -2.23 7.77
C VAL A 161 -1.97 -3.50 8.41
N LYS A 162 -2.86 -4.35 8.92
CA LYS A 162 -2.53 -5.73 9.28
C LYS A 162 -3.48 -6.72 8.64
N PHE A 163 -2.92 -7.74 8.02
CA PHE A 163 -3.65 -8.85 7.42
C PHE A 163 -3.43 -10.12 8.25
N PHE A 164 -4.52 -10.81 8.56
CA PHE A 164 -4.49 -12.12 9.18
C PHE A 164 -5.53 -13.03 8.53
N ARG A 165 -5.17 -14.30 8.34
CA ARG A 165 -6.21 -15.34 8.35
C ARG A 165 -6.80 -15.39 9.75
N THR A 166 -8.12 -15.37 9.85
CA THR A 166 -8.81 -15.23 11.14
C THR A 166 -8.41 -16.33 12.11
N ALA A 167 -8.38 -17.59 11.66
CA ALA A 167 -7.94 -18.73 12.49
C ALA A 167 -6.49 -18.57 13.01
N ALA A 168 -5.59 -18.01 12.20
CA ALA A 168 -4.21 -17.76 12.64
C ALA A 168 -4.12 -16.65 13.68
N LEU A 169 -4.95 -15.61 13.58
CA LEU A 169 -5.04 -14.56 14.59
C LEU A 169 -5.58 -15.11 15.92
N VAL A 170 -6.65 -15.91 15.85
CA VAL A 170 -7.26 -16.57 17.02
C VAL A 170 -6.21 -17.42 17.75
N ASN A 171 -5.46 -18.25 17.01
CA ASN A 171 -4.39 -19.04 17.61
C ASN A 171 -3.30 -18.18 18.27
N GLN A 172 -2.89 -17.08 17.63
CA GLN A 172 -1.91 -16.15 18.21
C GLN A 172 -2.44 -15.44 19.47
N LEU A 173 -3.74 -15.13 19.52
CA LEU A 173 -4.39 -14.56 20.71
C LEU A 173 -4.38 -15.57 21.86
N SER A 174 -4.81 -16.82 21.61
CA SER A 174 -4.80 -17.89 22.62
C SER A 174 -3.39 -18.19 23.13
N GLU A 175 -2.39 -18.25 22.23
CA GLU A 175 -0.98 -18.44 22.60
C GLU A 175 -0.47 -17.26 23.45
N ALA A 176 -0.73 -16.01 23.04
CA ALA A 176 -0.31 -14.83 23.79
C ALA A 176 -1.00 -14.72 25.15
N HIS A 177 -2.26 -15.16 25.27
CA HIS A 177 -2.97 -15.26 26.54
C HIS A 177 -2.33 -16.30 27.46
N SER A 178 -2.07 -17.51 26.96
CA SER A 178 -1.43 -18.58 27.73
C SER A 178 -0.04 -18.22 28.27
N ARG A 179 0.70 -17.36 27.54
CA ARG A 179 2.04 -16.89 27.92
C ARG A 179 2.03 -15.60 28.74
N GLY A 180 0.87 -15.00 29.01
CA GLY A 180 0.77 -13.72 29.71
C GLY A 180 1.30 -12.52 28.91
N THR A 181 1.50 -12.66 27.59
CA THR A 181 2.01 -11.59 26.70
C THR A 181 0.93 -10.89 25.89
N LEU A 182 -0.36 -11.14 26.20
CA LEU A 182 -1.51 -10.63 25.47
C LEU A 182 -1.47 -9.09 25.33
N SER A 183 -1.18 -8.35 26.41
CA SER A 183 -1.08 -6.88 26.35
C SER A 183 -0.06 -6.37 25.33
N MET A 184 1.08 -7.06 25.18
CA MET A 184 2.10 -6.70 24.18
C MET A 184 1.59 -6.96 22.75
N PHE A 185 0.86 -8.05 22.56
CA PHE A 185 0.24 -8.38 21.28
C PHE A 185 -0.86 -7.37 20.90
N HIS A 186 -1.74 -6.99 21.83
CA HIS A 186 -2.72 -5.91 21.62
C HIS A 186 -2.02 -4.61 21.24
N LYS A 187 -0.93 -4.20 21.90
CA LYS A 187 -0.14 -3.01 21.52
C LYS A 187 0.39 -3.09 20.08
N LYS A 188 0.76 -4.28 19.60
CA LYS A 188 1.23 -4.49 18.23
C LYS A 188 0.10 -4.37 17.21
N LEU A 189 -1.05 -5.00 17.49
CA LEU A 189 -2.26 -4.86 16.68
C LEU A 189 -2.76 -3.41 16.69
N ASN A 190 -2.61 -2.72 17.82
CA ASN A 190 -3.08 -1.37 17.98
C ASN A 190 -2.34 -0.32 17.14
N LYS A 191 -1.21 -0.68 16.54
CA LYS A 191 -0.51 0.17 15.56
C LYS A 191 -1.17 0.19 14.18
N ALA A 192 -2.03 -0.77 13.87
CA ALA A 192 -2.77 -0.80 12.61
C ALA A 192 -4.02 0.07 12.71
N GLU A 193 -4.33 0.80 11.64
CA GLU A 193 -5.59 1.53 11.47
C GLU A 193 -6.64 0.70 10.74
N ILE A 194 -6.19 -0.21 9.85
CA ILE A 194 -7.03 -1.19 9.17
C ILE A 194 -6.61 -2.59 9.57
N LEU A 195 -7.57 -3.38 10.04
CA LEU A 195 -7.40 -4.81 10.33
C LEU A 195 -8.17 -5.63 9.29
N ILE A 196 -7.45 -6.46 8.52
CA ILE A 196 -8.02 -7.36 7.53
C ILE A 196 -8.06 -8.77 8.11
N LEU A 197 -9.27 -9.31 8.22
CA LEU A 197 -9.57 -10.66 8.69
C LEU A 197 -10.08 -11.51 7.53
N ASP A 198 -9.22 -12.39 7.03
CA ASP A 198 -9.55 -13.29 5.93
C ASP A 198 -10.07 -14.64 6.44
N GLU A 199 -10.86 -15.32 5.61
CA GLU A 199 -11.41 -16.66 5.87
C GLU A 199 -12.17 -16.78 7.21
N PHE A 200 -12.93 -15.75 7.58
CA PHE A 200 -13.70 -15.74 8.82
C PHE A 200 -14.76 -16.85 8.82
N GLY A 201 -14.65 -17.74 9.81
CA GLY A 201 -15.59 -18.84 10.05
C GLY A 201 -15.36 -20.07 9.17
N TYR A 202 -14.24 -20.16 8.45
CA TYR A 202 -13.92 -21.34 7.66
C TYR A 202 -13.60 -22.58 8.53
N VAL A 203 -13.01 -22.36 9.71
CA VAL A 203 -12.65 -23.41 10.69
C VAL A 203 -13.22 -23.05 12.05
N PRO A 204 -13.72 -24.01 12.84
CA PRO A 204 -14.10 -23.76 14.24
C PRO A 204 -12.91 -23.26 15.07
N TYR A 205 -13.16 -22.29 15.94
CA TYR A 205 -12.16 -21.70 16.84
C TYR A 205 -12.17 -22.41 18.20
N ASP A 206 -11.11 -22.28 18.98
CA ASP A 206 -11.19 -22.62 20.40
C ASP A 206 -12.03 -21.57 21.14
N ARG A 207 -12.71 -21.97 22.23
CA ARG A 207 -13.60 -21.07 22.98
C ARG A 207 -12.86 -19.83 23.51
N THR A 208 -11.65 -20.03 24.04
CA THR A 208 -10.83 -18.93 24.56
C THR A 208 -10.44 -17.97 23.44
N GLY A 209 -9.96 -18.48 22.32
CA GLY A 209 -9.60 -17.66 21.16
C GLY A 209 -10.78 -16.91 20.56
N ALA A 210 -11.97 -17.52 20.52
CA ALA A 210 -13.20 -16.86 20.07
C ALA A 210 -13.59 -15.67 20.98
N GLN A 211 -13.50 -15.84 22.30
CA GLN A 211 -13.73 -14.76 23.28
C GLN A 211 -12.70 -13.65 23.12
N LEU A 212 -11.41 -13.98 23.00
CA LEU A 212 -10.35 -13.00 22.78
C LEU A 212 -10.51 -12.22 21.47
N LEU A 213 -10.97 -12.89 20.40
CA LEU A 213 -11.29 -12.24 19.13
C LEU A 213 -12.46 -11.27 19.30
N PHE A 214 -13.51 -11.67 20.02
CA PHE A 214 -14.64 -10.81 20.33
C PHE A 214 -14.22 -9.57 21.13
N ASP A 215 -13.39 -9.74 22.16
CA ASP A 215 -12.88 -8.65 22.97
C ASP A 215 -12.06 -7.67 22.13
N LEU A 216 -11.15 -8.20 21.28
CA LEU A 216 -10.36 -7.39 20.35
C LEU A 216 -11.25 -6.56 19.41
N LEU A 217 -12.23 -7.21 18.75
CA LEU A 217 -13.12 -6.52 17.80
C LEU A 217 -14.03 -5.50 18.50
N SER A 218 -14.42 -5.77 19.75
CA SER A 218 -15.20 -4.84 20.56
C SER A 218 -14.37 -3.64 21.02
N GLU A 219 -13.09 -3.84 21.35
CA GLU A 219 -12.18 -2.76 21.78
C GLU A 219 -11.92 -1.74 20.66
N ILE A 220 -11.80 -2.23 19.42
CA ILE A 220 -11.48 -1.41 18.24
C ILE A 220 -12.71 -0.86 17.50
N HIS A 221 -13.92 -1.27 17.89
CA HIS A 221 -15.18 -0.74 17.35
C HIS A 221 -15.19 0.79 17.39
N GLU A 222 -15.62 1.42 16.31
CA GLU A 222 -15.64 2.89 16.09
C GLU A 222 -14.27 3.61 16.17
N LYS A 223 -13.18 2.90 16.49
CA LYS A 223 -11.83 3.46 16.52
C LYS A 223 -11.02 3.10 15.29
N LYS A 224 -11.35 1.96 14.65
CA LYS A 224 -10.60 1.36 13.54
C LYS A 224 -11.53 0.69 12.57
N VAL A 225 -11.05 0.56 11.34
CA VAL A 225 -11.78 -0.15 10.30
C VAL A 225 -11.35 -1.61 10.25
N VAL A 226 -12.36 -2.48 10.19
CA VAL A 226 -12.19 -3.91 9.94
C VAL A 226 -12.66 -4.23 8.53
N ILE A 227 -11.82 -4.96 7.80
CA ILE A 227 -12.20 -5.62 6.53
C ILE A 227 -12.32 -7.11 6.83
N LEU A 228 -13.51 -7.69 6.67
CA LEU A 228 -13.78 -9.07 6.99
C LEU A 228 -14.26 -9.83 5.75
N ASN A 229 -13.57 -10.93 5.44
CA ASN A 229 -13.95 -11.82 4.35
C ASN A 229 -14.55 -13.10 4.91
N THR A 230 -15.73 -13.47 4.44
CA THR A 230 -16.41 -14.69 4.88
C THR A 230 -17.13 -15.39 3.72
N ASN A 231 -17.28 -16.71 3.85
CA ASN A 231 -18.18 -17.52 3.04
C ASN A 231 -19.39 -18.01 3.84
N LEU A 232 -19.51 -17.60 5.10
CA LEU A 232 -20.60 -17.98 5.99
C LEU A 232 -21.65 -16.88 6.08
N GLU A 233 -22.90 -17.29 5.97
CA GLU A 233 -24.06 -16.46 6.30
C GLU A 233 -23.98 -16.03 7.78
N PHE A 234 -24.45 -14.81 8.08
CA PHE A 234 -24.40 -14.24 9.43
C PHE A 234 -25.07 -15.13 10.49
N SER A 235 -26.16 -15.83 10.13
CA SER A 235 -26.85 -16.78 11.01
C SER A 235 -25.94 -17.92 11.49
N ARG A 236 -24.88 -18.26 10.75
CA ARG A 236 -23.95 -19.33 11.06
C ARG A 236 -22.75 -18.88 11.89
N TRP A 237 -22.61 -17.59 12.17
CA TRP A 237 -21.49 -17.07 12.96
C TRP A 237 -21.55 -17.52 14.42
N VAL A 238 -22.73 -17.92 14.91
CA VAL A 238 -22.91 -18.52 16.24
C VAL A 238 -22.05 -19.78 16.38
N ASN A 239 -21.87 -20.56 15.31
CA ASN A 239 -21.04 -21.76 15.32
C ASN A 239 -19.54 -21.47 15.45
N VAL A 240 -19.14 -20.23 15.15
CA VAL A 240 -17.75 -19.78 15.19
C VAL A 240 -17.40 -19.20 16.56
N LEU A 241 -18.35 -18.48 17.17
CA LEU A 241 -18.17 -17.78 18.43
C LEU A 241 -18.68 -18.54 19.66
N TYR A 242 -19.44 -19.63 19.45
CA TYR A 242 -19.99 -20.52 20.49
C TYR A 242 -20.97 -19.88 21.49
N ASP A 243 -21.39 -18.63 21.24
CA ASP A 243 -22.32 -17.89 22.09
C ASP A 243 -23.21 -16.99 21.23
N GLU A 244 -24.53 -17.17 21.33
CA GLU A 244 -25.51 -16.40 20.56
C GLU A 244 -25.52 -14.91 20.91
N GLN A 245 -25.40 -14.57 22.20
CA GLN A 245 -25.41 -13.18 22.66
C GLN A 245 -24.14 -12.46 22.21
N MET A 246 -22.99 -13.13 22.33
CA MET A 246 -21.71 -12.62 21.86
C MET A 246 -21.72 -12.39 20.34
N THR A 247 -22.30 -13.34 19.59
CA THR A 247 -22.43 -13.25 18.13
C THR A 247 -23.33 -12.10 17.73
N ALA A 248 -24.52 -11.98 18.34
CA ALA A 248 -25.45 -10.89 18.05
C ALA A 248 -24.83 -9.52 18.35
N ALA A 249 -24.10 -9.41 19.46
CA ALA A 249 -23.37 -8.19 19.82
C ALA A 249 -22.26 -7.86 18.81
N LEU A 250 -21.50 -8.86 18.35
CA LEU A 250 -20.45 -8.64 17.35
C LEU A 250 -21.03 -8.23 15.99
N ILE A 251 -22.07 -8.90 15.53
CA ILE A 251 -22.77 -8.55 14.29
C ILE A 251 -23.31 -7.13 14.39
N GLY A 252 -23.94 -6.77 15.51
CA GLY A 252 -24.42 -5.40 15.74
C GLY A 252 -23.29 -4.37 15.58
N ARG A 253 -22.15 -4.60 16.22
CA ARG A 253 -20.98 -3.70 16.14
C ARG A 253 -20.35 -3.64 14.75
N LEU A 254 -20.15 -4.78 14.09
CA LEU A 254 -19.52 -4.80 12.77
C LEU A 254 -20.44 -4.25 11.69
N MET A 255 -21.75 -4.52 11.77
CA MET A 255 -22.71 -4.22 10.72
C MET A 255 -23.37 -2.84 10.83
N HIS A 256 -23.35 -2.20 12.01
CA HIS A 256 -23.97 -0.87 12.19
C HIS A 256 -23.38 0.19 11.25
N HIS A 257 -22.06 0.12 11.01
CA HIS A 257 -21.35 0.97 10.06
C HIS A 257 -20.51 0.12 9.13
N CYS A 258 -21.13 -0.51 8.13
CA CYS A 258 -20.39 -1.29 7.13
C CYS A 258 -20.89 -1.14 5.70
N HIS A 259 -19.98 -1.38 4.77
CA HIS A 259 -20.31 -1.72 3.40
C HIS A 259 -20.29 -3.24 3.23
N LEU A 260 -21.42 -3.81 2.82
CA LEU A 260 -21.53 -5.21 2.47
C LEU A 260 -21.31 -5.39 0.97
N ILE A 261 -20.20 -6.02 0.58
CA ILE A 261 -19.86 -6.32 -0.81
C ILE A 261 -20.12 -7.81 -1.06
N LEU A 262 -20.96 -8.11 -2.04
CA LEU A 262 -21.32 -9.49 -2.37
C LEU A 262 -20.52 -9.99 -3.58
N PHE A 263 -20.08 -11.25 -3.49
CA PHE A 263 -19.30 -11.92 -4.51
C PHE A 263 -20.05 -13.18 -5.00
N PRO A 264 -21.10 -13.00 -5.82
CA PRO A 264 -21.90 -14.11 -6.37
C PRO A 264 -21.21 -14.87 -7.49
N GLY A 265 -20.08 -14.37 -8.01
CA GLY A 265 -19.33 -14.94 -9.13
C GLY A 265 -18.87 -16.39 -8.93
N GLU A 266 -18.38 -16.98 -10.01
CA GLU A 266 -17.81 -18.33 -9.96
C GLU A 266 -16.39 -18.33 -9.38
N ASN A 267 -15.86 -19.51 -9.09
CA ASN A 267 -14.52 -19.64 -8.54
C ASN A 267 -13.46 -19.33 -9.63
N ASN A 268 -12.81 -18.17 -9.54
CA ASN A 268 -11.77 -17.73 -10.48
C ASN A 268 -10.57 -18.68 -10.49
N ARG A 269 -10.23 -19.30 -9.35
CA ARG A 269 -9.12 -20.26 -9.28
C ARG A 269 -9.40 -21.52 -10.10
N LEU A 270 -10.68 -21.92 -10.24
CA LEU A 270 -11.06 -23.03 -11.11
C LEU A 270 -11.04 -22.63 -12.58
N ARG A 271 -11.48 -21.40 -12.90
CA ARG A 271 -11.42 -20.86 -14.27
C ARG A 271 -9.99 -20.76 -14.81
N GLU A 272 -9.05 -20.36 -13.95
CA GLU A 272 -7.62 -20.25 -14.29
C GLU A 272 -6.87 -21.59 -14.22
N SER A 273 -7.51 -22.65 -13.69
CA SER A 273 -6.88 -23.97 -13.61
C SER A 273 -6.93 -24.71 -14.95
N SER A 274 -5.80 -25.30 -15.35
CA SER A 274 -5.66 -26.17 -16.54
C SER A 274 -6.55 -27.43 -16.49
N ILE A 275 -7.21 -27.67 -15.35
CA ILE A 275 -8.21 -28.71 -15.16
C ILE A 275 -9.46 -28.43 -16.01
N ASN A 276 -9.82 -27.15 -16.25
CA ASN A 276 -10.93 -26.81 -17.13
C ASN A 276 -10.66 -27.19 -18.59
N ASP A 277 -9.43 -27.03 -19.06
CA ASP A 277 -9.02 -27.49 -20.40
C ASP A 277 -9.09 -29.02 -20.53
N LEU A 278 -8.76 -29.75 -19.44
CA LEU A 278 -8.90 -31.20 -19.37
C LEU A 278 -10.36 -31.68 -19.38
N PHE A 279 -11.28 -30.93 -18.75
CA PHE A 279 -12.72 -31.26 -18.78
C PHE A 279 -13.36 -30.92 -20.13
N HIS A 280 -12.99 -29.80 -20.76
CA HIS A 280 -13.45 -29.46 -22.10
C HIS A 280 -12.90 -30.39 -23.20
N SER A 281 -11.66 -30.88 -23.06
CA SER A 281 -11.07 -31.83 -24.02
C SER A 281 -11.71 -33.23 -23.97
N LYS A 282 -12.26 -33.66 -22.83
CA LYS A 282 -12.91 -34.98 -22.68
C LYS A 282 -14.41 -34.99 -23.03
N GLY A 283 -15.07 -33.84 -23.15
CA GLY A 283 -16.51 -33.73 -23.46
C GLY A 283 -16.87 -33.80 -24.96
N GLY A 284 -15.89 -33.78 -25.86
CA GLY A 284 -16.10 -33.68 -27.31
C GLY A 284 -16.34 -35.00 -28.07
N GLY A 285 -16.76 -36.07 -27.40
CA GLY A 285 -16.78 -37.42 -27.98
C GLY A 285 -18.08 -38.18 -27.79
N LYS A 286 -19.16 -37.76 -28.48
CA LYS A 286 -20.22 -38.60 -29.12
C LYS A 286 -21.55 -37.84 -29.23
N LYS A 287 -21.80 -37.26 -30.41
CA LYS A 287 -23.12 -37.29 -31.05
C LYS A 287 -22.92 -37.29 -32.58
N ARG A 288 -22.75 -38.49 -33.14
CA ARG A 288 -23.04 -38.83 -34.54
C ARG A 288 -23.45 -40.30 -34.59
N ALA A 289 -24.72 -40.57 -34.85
CA ALA A 289 -25.18 -41.41 -35.96
C ALA A 289 -26.64 -41.86 -35.75
N LYS A 290 -27.44 -41.54 -36.78
CA LYS A 290 -28.76 -42.07 -37.18
C LYS A 290 -29.95 -41.82 -36.25
#